data_AF-A0AAV1I590-F1
#
_entry.id   AF-A0AAV1I590-F1
#
_cell.length_a   1.000
_cell.length_b   1.000
_cell.length_c   1.000
_cell.angle_alpha   90.00
_cell.angle_beta   90.00
_cell.angle_gamma   90.00
#
_symmetry.space_group_name_H-M   'P 1'
#
loop_
_entity.id
_entity.type
_entity.pdbx_description
1 polymer ?
#
loop_
_entity_poly.entity_id
_entity_poly.type
_entity_poly.pdbx_seq_one_letter_code
_entity_poly.pdbx_strand_id
1 'polypeptide(L)'
;MEDEVDCFFSILLDLDFQRQQASMGSKDSPFSLEAYDRYTEKQPDVDRKVYLWHMHAYSPDNDGNVLRQFQDMISARFGADANVRYGNLALKAAGPHPCAQLEFDFTRTVFADVISWAMFNRPDNLSVLIHPFDDHQAEAHSARAMWLGPPLDLKLEPVQGFDSMVARKVAEGATVNEVLCAFVSPGGRLANRRAAVAGA
;
A
#
# COMPACT_ATOMS: atom_id res chain seq x y z
N MET A 1 -15.40 10.89 -28.95
CA MET A 1 -15.82 9.52 -28.59
C MET A 1 -14.88 8.94 -27.54
N GLU A 2 -13.59 9.26 -27.58
CA GLU A 2 -12.61 8.92 -26.52
C GLU A 2 -12.92 9.64 -25.18
N ASP A 3 -13.34 10.91 -25.22
CA ASP A 3 -13.60 11.71 -23.99
C ASP A 3 -14.76 11.20 -23.08
N GLU A 4 -15.76 10.50 -23.64
CA GLU A 4 -16.87 9.94 -22.84
C GLU A 4 -16.49 8.62 -22.18
N VAL A 5 -15.55 7.87 -22.78
CA VAL A 5 -15.06 6.59 -22.26
C VAL A 5 -14.15 6.84 -21.05
N ASP A 6 -13.25 7.82 -21.14
CA ASP A 6 -12.34 8.20 -20.03
C ASP A 6 -13.10 8.72 -18.81
N CYS A 7 -14.17 9.51 -19.02
CA CYS A 7 -15.02 10.00 -17.94
C CYS A 7 -15.77 8.85 -17.24
N PHE A 8 -16.25 7.86 -17.99
CA PHE A 8 -16.94 6.70 -17.44
C PHE A 8 -15.99 5.79 -16.64
N PHE A 9 -14.76 5.58 -17.12
CA PHE A 9 -13.73 4.85 -16.38
C PHE A 9 -13.34 5.57 -15.08
N SER A 10 -13.12 6.89 -15.13
CA SER A 10 -12.81 7.68 -13.93
C SER A 10 -13.92 7.60 -12.86
N ILE A 11 -15.19 7.62 -13.26
CA ILE A 11 -16.32 7.49 -12.32
C ILE A 11 -16.38 6.08 -11.71
N LEU A 12 -16.12 5.02 -12.48
CA LEU A 12 -16.09 3.66 -11.97
C LEU A 12 -14.93 3.43 -11.00
N LEU A 13 -13.77 4.01 -11.27
CA LEU A 13 -12.60 3.95 -10.39
C LEU A 13 -12.84 4.66 -9.06
N ASP A 14 -13.46 5.83 -9.09
CA ASP A 14 -13.88 6.53 -7.88
C ASP A 14 -14.94 5.73 -7.11
N LEU A 15 -15.88 5.06 -7.80
CA LEU A 15 -16.88 4.21 -7.15
C LEU A 15 -16.25 2.95 -6.52
N ASP A 16 -15.29 2.32 -7.18
CA ASP A 16 -14.56 1.16 -6.66
C ASP A 16 -13.67 1.55 -5.48
N PHE A 17 -13.00 2.71 -5.55
CA PHE A 17 -12.27 3.27 -4.42
C PHE A 17 -13.19 3.57 -3.23
N GLN A 18 -14.34 4.22 -3.45
CA GLN A 18 -15.32 4.50 -2.40
C GLN A 18 -15.94 3.21 -1.83
N ARG A 19 -16.19 2.19 -2.66
CA ARG A 19 -16.68 0.87 -2.22
C ARG A 19 -15.64 0.13 -1.38
N GLN A 20 -14.37 0.14 -1.80
CA GLN A 20 -13.29 -0.41 -1.01
C GLN A 20 -13.21 0.30 0.35
N GLN A 21 -13.17 1.63 0.37
CA GLN A 21 -13.18 2.41 1.62
C GLN A 21 -14.37 2.09 2.53
N ALA A 22 -15.55 1.88 1.97
CA ALA A 22 -16.75 1.50 2.73
C ALA A 22 -16.68 0.06 3.29
N SER A 23 -16.13 -0.90 2.55
CA SER A 23 -15.97 -2.29 2.99
C SER A 23 -14.85 -2.50 4.00
N MET A 24 -13.85 -1.61 4.01
CA MET A 24 -12.63 -1.76 4.80
C MET A 24 -12.86 -1.65 6.32
N GLY A 25 -14.01 -1.13 6.78
CA GLY A 25 -14.42 -1.16 8.19
C GLY A 25 -15.11 -2.47 8.62
N SER A 26 -15.33 -3.39 7.69
CA SER A 26 -15.93 -4.70 7.97
C SER A 26 -14.91 -5.63 8.60
N LYS A 27 -15.33 -6.39 9.61
CA LYS A 27 -14.53 -7.48 10.20
C LYS A 27 -14.19 -8.57 9.18
N ASP A 28 -14.98 -8.69 8.12
CA ASP A 28 -14.79 -9.66 7.04
C ASP A 28 -13.77 -9.20 5.99
N SER A 29 -13.26 -7.97 6.10
CA SER A 29 -12.20 -7.47 5.21
C SER A 29 -10.93 -8.31 5.35
N PRO A 30 -10.28 -8.70 4.24
CA PRO A 30 -8.96 -9.34 4.29
C PRO A 30 -7.87 -8.44 4.89
N PHE A 31 -8.13 -7.14 5.06
CA PHE A 31 -7.23 -6.17 5.69
C PHE A 31 -7.58 -5.88 7.16
N SER A 32 -8.54 -6.60 7.76
CA SER A 32 -8.93 -6.43 9.16
C SER A 32 -7.89 -7.00 10.13
N LEU A 33 -7.86 -6.49 11.36
CA LEU A 33 -7.03 -7.06 12.43
C LEU A 33 -7.30 -8.56 12.62
N GLU A 34 -8.58 -8.95 12.61
CA GLU A 34 -8.98 -10.35 12.76
C GLU A 34 -8.47 -11.25 11.61
N ALA A 35 -8.36 -10.72 10.38
CA ALA A 35 -7.79 -11.46 9.25
C ALA A 35 -6.28 -11.65 9.41
N TYR A 36 -5.58 -10.60 9.84
CA TYR A 36 -4.16 -10.64 10.14
C TYR A 36 -3.82 -11.62 11.26
N ASP A 37 -4.46 -11.52 12.42
CA ASP A 37 -4.24 -12.41 13.56
C ASP A 37 -4.47 -13.87 13.16
N ARG A 38 -5.61 -14.15 12.52
CA ARG A 38 -5.94 -15.49 12.05
C ARG A 38 -4.88 -16.08 11.12
N TYR A 39 -4.24 -15.25 10.30
CA TYR A 39 -3.18 -15.69 9.41
C TYR A 39 -1.86 -15.86 10.16
N THR A 40 -1.37 -14.84 10.86
CA THR A 40 -0.02 -14.82 11.43
C THR A 40 0.14 -15.72 12.65
N GLU A 41 -0.90 -15.91 13.47
CA GLU A 41 -0.86 -16.81 14.64
C GLU A 41 -0.66 -18.28 14.26
N LYS A 42 -1.12 -18.67 13.06
CA LYS A 42 -1.01 -20.04 12.56
C LYS A 42 0.36 -20.36 11.96
N GLN A 43 1.21 -19.36 11.75
CA GLN A 43 2.48 -19.53 11.05
C GLN A 43 3.62 -19.49 12.08
N PRO A 44 4.38 -20.57 12.26
CA PRO A 44 5.51 -20.58 13.18
C PRO A 44 6.70 -19.80 12.64
N ASP A 45 6.87 -19.79 11.31
CA ASP A 45 8.05 -19.23 10.65
C ASP A 45 7.84 -17.76 10.26
N VAL A 46 8.88 -16.94 10.42
CA VAL A 46 8.85 -15.50 10.20
C VAL A 46 8.52 -15.12 8.74
N ASP A 47 9.01 -15.88 7.76
CA ASP A 47 8.75 -15.67 6.33
C ASP A 47 7.33 -16.11 5.91
N ARG A 48 6.75 -17.06 6.65
CA ARG A 48 5.38 -17.51 6.43
C ARG A 48 4.35 -16.58 7.05
N LYS A 49 4.75 -15.76 8.04
CA LYS A 49 3.91 -14.72 8.66
C LYS A 49 3.65 -13.50 7.76
N VAL A 50 4.38 -13.32 6.67
CA VAL A 50 4.10 -12.22 5.73
C VAL A 50 2.72 -12.41 5.11
N TYR A 51 1.76 -11.62 5.58
CA TYR A 51 0.36 -11.69 5.15
C TYR A 51 0.02 -10.60 4.13
N LEU A 52 0.55 -9.40 4.30
CA LEU A 52 0.36 -8.29 3.37
C LEU A 52 1.66 -7.88 2.70
N TRP A 53 1.49 -7.34 1.50
CA TRP A 53 2.53 -6.78 0.66
C TRP A 53 2.11 -5.39 0.21
N HIS A 54 3.07 -4.49 0.16
CA HIS A 54 2.90 -3.19 -0.48
C HIS A 54 3.64 -3.19 -1.81
N MET A 55 3.05 -2.49 -2.79
CA MET A 55 3.66 -2.16 -4.05
C MET A 55 3.58 -0.66 -4.27
N HIS A 56 4.73 -0.03 -4.53
CA HIS A 56 4.82 1.38 -4.87
C HIS A 56 5.34 1.51 -6.30
N ALA A 57 4.50 2.03 -7.19
CA ALA A 57 4.90 2.41 -8.54
C ALA A 57 5.36 3.86 -8.54
N TYR A 58 6.58 4.12 -9.01
CA TYR A 58 7.21 5.43 -9.02
C TYR A 58 7.29 5.99 -10.43
N SER A 59 7.01 7.29 -10.55
CA SER A 59 7.40 8.09 -11.70
C SER A 59 8.56 9.01 -11.28
N PRO A 60 9.83 8.68 -11.61
CA PRO A 60 10.99 9.50 -11.25
C PRO A 60 10.89 10.95 -11.74
N ASP A 61 10.31 11.15 -12.93
CA ASP A 61 10.10 12.47 -13.54
C ASP A 61 8.89 13.22 -12.95
N ASN A 62 8.21 12.63 -11.95
CA ASN A 62 6.99 13.13 -11.32
C ASN A 62 5.80 13.36 -12.28
N ASP A 63 5.71 12.56 -13.34
CA ASP A 63 4.54 12.54 -14.21
C ASP A 63 3.38 11.80 -13.53
N GLY A 64 2.39 12.56 -13.07
CA GLY A 64 1.18 12.00 -12.47
C GLY A 64 0.28 11.27 -13.47
N ASN A 65 0.38 11.54 -14.77
CA ASN A 65 -0.47 10.92 -15.78
C ASN A 65 -0.14 9.44 -15.95
N VAL A 66 1.14 9.08 -16.02
CA VAL A 66 1.54 7.67 -16.11
C VAL A 66 1.15 6.89 -14.86
N LEU A 67 1.19 7.52 -13.67
CA LEU A 67 0.72 6.90 -12.43
C LEU A 67 -0.80 6.67 -12.44
N ARG A 68 -1.59 7.65 -12.90
CA ARG A 68 -3.04 7.49 -13.06
C ARG A 68 -3.38 6.41 -14.08
N GLN A 69 -2.73 6.41 -15.24
CA GLN A 69 -2.94 5.36 -16.23
C GLN A 69 -2.61 3.97 -15.66
N PHE A 70 -1.52 3.84 -14.89
CA PHE A 70 -1.20 2.59 -14.22
C PHE A 70 -2.25 2.22 -13.16
N GLN A 71 -2.76 3.20 -12.41
CA GLN A 71 -3.89 3.04 -11.50
C GLN A 71 -5.12 2.48 -12.21
N ASP A 72 -5.50 3.04 -13.35
CA ASP A 72 -6.68 2.61 -14.10
C ASP A 72 -6.53 1.16 -14.57
N MET A 73 -5.36 0.80 -15.09
CA MET A 73 -5.08 -0.55 -15.60
C MET A 73 -5.15 -1.61 -14.50
N ILE A 74 -4.52 -1.37 -13.35
CA ILE A 74 -4.54 -2.33 -12.25
C ILE A 74 -5.91 -2.37 -11.55
N SER A 75 -6.63 -1.25 -11.56
CA SER A 75 -7.99 -1.17 -11.04
C SER A 75 -8.98 -1.94 -11.88
N ALA A 76 -8.91 -1.79 -13.21
CA ALA A 76 -9.68 -2.61 -14.13
C ALA A 76 -9.39 -4.12 -13.97
N ARG A 77 -8.16 -4.48 -13.57
CA ARG A 77 -7.77 -5.87 -13.39
C ARG A 77 -8.19 -6.47 -12.05
N PHE A 78 -8.01 -5.74 -10.95
CA PHE A 78 -8.12 -6.27 -9.58
C PHE A 78 -9.13 -5.53 -8.69
N GLY A 79 -9.85 -4.52 -9.19
CA GLY A 79 -10.70 -3.64 -8.37
C GLY A 79 -11.85 -4.32 -7.66
N ALA A 80 -12.33 -5.43 -8.21
CA ALA A 80 -13.35 -6.26 -7.58
C ALA A 80 -12.79 -7.29 -6.57
N ASP A 81 -11.46 -7.46 -6.48
CA ASP A 81 -10.85 -8.41 -5.57
C ASP A 81 -10.68 -7.80 -4.18
N ALA A 82 -11.35 -8.38 -3.19
CA ALA A 82 -11.25 -7.93 -1.79
C ALA A 82 -9.85 -8.08 -1.19
N ASN A 83 -8.94 -8.82 -1.83
CA ASN A 83 -7.55 -9.00 -1.42
C ASN A 83 -6.61 -7.92 -1.97
N VAL A 84 -7.10 -7.00 -2.81
CA VAL A 84 -6.32 -5.88 -3.33
C VAL A 84 -6.94 -4.59 -2.84
N ARG A 85 -6.10 -3.63 -2.45
CA ARG A 85 -6.50 -2.31 -1.98
C ARG A 85 -5.74 -1.21 -2.72
N TYR A 86 -6.49 -0.20 -3.15
CA TYR A 86 -5.94 1.04 -3.68
C TYR A 86 -5.43 1.92 -2.56
N GLY A 87 -4.13 2.16 -2.57
CA GLY A 87 -3.46 3.09 -1.67
C GLY A 87 -3.50 4.52 -2.19
N ASN A 88 -2.57 5.31 -1.70
CA ASN A 88 -2.51 6.75 -1.96
C ASN A 88 -1.72 7.08 -3.25
N LEU A 89 -2.24 8.02 -4.04
CA LEU A 89 -1.49 8.67 -5.11
C LEU A 89 -0.79 9.92 -4.55
N ALA A 90 0.53 9.84 -4.39
CA ALA A 90 1.35 10.98 -3.99
C ALA A 90 2.06 11.57 -5.21
N LEU A 91 1.67 12.78 -5.63
CA LEU A 91 2.29 13.48 -6.78
C LEU A 91 3.64 14.15 -6.45
N LYS A 92 4.21 13.86 -5.28
CA LYS A 92 5.51 14.35 -4.81
C LYS A 92 6.07 13.41 -3.76
N ALA A 93 7.37 13.55 -3.46
CA ALA A 93 8.03 12.81 -2.39
C ALA A 93 7.24 12.84 -1.07
N ALA A 94 7.06 11.68 -0.45
CA ALA A 94 6.31 11.50 0.78
C ALA A 94 6.84 10.30 1.57
N GLY A 95 7.08 10.44 2.87
CA GLY A 95 7.64 9.36 3.68
C GLY A 95 8.99 8.87 3.13
N PRO A 96 9.19 7.54 2.97
CA PRO A 96 10.44 7.00 2.43
C PRO A 96 10.57 7.17 0.90
N HIS A 97 9.51 7.60 0.23
CA HIS A 97 9.40 7.64 -1.22
C HIS A 97 10.02 8.92 -1.79
N PRO A 98 11.02 8.83 -2.69
CA PRO A 98 11.83 9.97 -3.12
C PRO A 98 11.16 10.86 -4.19
N CYS A 99 10.13 10.38 -4.87
CA CYS A 99 9.41 11.07 -5.95
C CYS A 99 7.91 10.75 -5.90
N ALA A 100 7.17 11.17 -6.93
CA ALA A 100 5.78 10.79 -7.10
C ALA A 100 5.63 9.26 -7.16
N GLN A 101 4.63 8.75 -6.46
CA GLN A 101 4.37 7.32 -6.34
C GLN A 101 2.89 7.02 -6.18
N LEU A 102 2.51 5.80 -6.55
CA LEU A 102 1.21 5.21 -6.33
C LEU A 102 1.36 3.91 -5.53
N GLU A 103 0.65 3.84 -4.40
CA GLU A 103 0.66 2.71 -3.48
C GLU A 103 -0.51 1.75 -3.75
N PHE A 104 -0.23 0.46 -3.65
CA PHE A 104 -1.23 -0.61 -3.62
C PHE A 104 -0.85 -1.62 -2.56
N ASP A 105 -1.87 -2.14 -1.87
CA ASP A 105 -1.67 -3.17 -0.87
C ASP A 105 -2.42 -4.42 -1.29
N PHE A 106 -1.85 -5.57 -1.03
CA PHE A 106 -2.52 -6.82 -1.35
C PHE A 106 -2.11 -7.94 -0.40
N THR A 107 -3.03 -8.88 -0.21
CA THR A 107 -2.77 -10.05 0.63
C THR A 107 -1.87 -11.03 -0.09
N ARG A 108 -1.23 -11.90 0.69
CA ARG A 108 -0.40 -13.00 0.19
C ARG A 108 -1.15 -13.89 -0.82
N THR A 109 -2.48 -14.00 -0.67
CA THR A 109 -3.34 -14.84 -1.52
C THR A 109 -3.22 -14.48 -3.00
N VAL A 110 -3.09 -13.19 -3.32
CA VAL A 110 -3.05 -12.67 -4.69
C VAL A 110 -1.66 -12.18 -5.10
N PHE A 111 -0.64 -12.43 -4.26
CA PHE A 111 0.72 -11.94 -4.49
C PHE A 111 1.26 -12.32 -5.88
N ALA A 112 1.20 -13.60 -6.24
CA ALA A 112 1.72 -14.07 -7.52
C ALA A 112 0.99 -13.44 -8.71
N ASP A 113 -0.32 -13.25 -8.60
CA ASP A 113 -1.15 -12.70 -9.68
C ASP A 113 -0.86 -11.20 -9.89
N VAL A 114 -0.77 -10.43 -8.81
CA VAL A 114 -0.47 -8.98 -8.87
C VAL A 114 0.92 -8.74 -9.43
N ILE A 115 1.94 -9.44 -8.91
CA ILE A 115 3.32 -9.26 -9.37
C ILE A 115 3.49 -9.71 -10.81
N SER A 116 2.95 -10.87 -11.18
CA SER A 116 3.01 -11.35 -12.57
C SER A 116 2.33 -10.35 -13.51
N TRP A 117 1.14 -9.86 -13.16
CA TRP A 117 0.47 -8.85 -13.97
C TRP A 117 1.30 -7.58 -14.13
N ALA A 118 1.90 -7.06 -13.04
CA ALA A 118 2.74 -5.88 -13.10
C ALA A 118 3.98 -6.09 -13.99
N MET A 119 4.57 -7.29 -14.00
CA MET A 119 5.70 -7.62 -14.88
C MET A 119 5.37 -7.51 -16.37
N PHE A 120 4.12 -7.79 -16.77
CA PHE A 120 3.70 -7.74 -18.17
C PHE A 120 3.07 -6.40 -18.59
N ASN A 121 2.48 -5.65 -17.66
CA ASN A 121 1.61 -4.51 -17.99
C ASN A 121 2.11 -3.16 -17.47
N ARG A 122 3.14 -3.12 -16.60
CA ARG A 122 3.67 -1.83 -16.14
C ARG A 122 4.28 -1.05 -17.31
N PRO A 123 4.09 0.27 -17.40
CA PRO A 123 4.88 1.12 -18.28
C PRO A 123 6.38 1.01 -17.99
N ASP A 124 7.20 1.03 -19.04
CA ASP A 124 8.66 0.85 -18.93
C ASP A 124 9.34 1.97 -18.13
N ASN A 125 8.76 3.17 -18.10
CA ASN A 125 9.25 4.33 -17.38
C ASN A 125 8.84 4.35 -15.88
N LEU A 126 8.07 3.36 -15.41
CA LEU A 126 7.82 3.18 -13.98
C LEU A 126 8.84 2.24 -13.36
N SER A 127 9.34 2.63 -12.20
CA SER A 127 10.03 1.72 -11.28
C SER A 127 9.04 1.26 -10.22
N VAL A 128 9.08 0.00 -9.81
CA VAL A 128 8.12 -0.55 -8.85
C VAL A 128 8.85 -1.22 -7.70
N LEU A 129 8.69 -0.70 -6.48
CA LEU A 129 9.13 -1.34 -5.23
C LEU A 129 8.03 -2.28 -4.75
N ILE A 130 8.39 -3.49 -4.37
CA ILE A 130 7.49 -4.46 -3.71
C ILE A 130 8.16 -4.90 -2.41
N HIS A 131 7.46 -4.84 -1.30
CA HIS A 131 8.00 -5.25 -0.01
C HIS A 131 6.94 -5.87 0.91
N PRO A 132 7.36 -6.73 1.86
CA PRO A 132 6.45 -7.25 2.88
C PRO A 132 6.00 -6.14 3.84
N PHE A 133 4.80 -6.27 4.40
CA PHE A 133 4.33 -5.41 5.49
C PHE A 133 4.41 -6.15 6.84
N ASP A 134 5.42 -5.82 7.63
CA ASP A 134 5.71 -6.35 8.97
C ASP A 134 6.14 -5.23 9.94
N ASP A 135 6.61 -5.56 11.14
CA ASP A 135 7.11 -4.61 12.15
C ASP A 135 8.56 -4.16 11.96
N HIS A 136 9.18 -4.51 10.83
CA HIS A 136 10.56 -4.15 10.47
C HIS A 136 10.57 -3.38 9.14
N GLN A 137 9.82 -2.27 9.07
CA GLN A 137 9.59 -1.53 7.83
C GLN A 137 10.90 -1.01 7.22
N ALA A 138 11.89 -0.59 8.00
CA ALA A 138 13.18 -0.18 7.43
C ALA A 138 13.88 -1.32 6.67
N GLU A 139 13.80 -2.55 7.19
CA GLU A 139 14.34 -3.73 6.51
C GLU A 139 13.46 -4.16 5.34
N ALA A 140 12.14 -4.06 5.49
CA ALA A 140 11.16 -4.29 4.42
C ALA A 140 11.46 -3.42 3.20
N HIS A 141 11.71 -2.12 3.41
CA HIS A 141 12.01 -1.16 2.34
C HIS A 141 13.44 -1.27 1.79
N SER A 142 14.30 -2.11 2.38
CA SER A 142 15.70 -2.26 1.97
C SER A 142 16.03 -3.72 1.63
N ALA A 143 16.51 -4.50 2.60
CA ALA A 143 17.04 -5.83 2.37
C ALA A 143 15.98 -6.89 1.98
N ARG A 144 14.71 -6.68 2.36
CA ARG A 144 13.60 -7.61 2.03
C ARG A 144 12.75 -7.15 0.83
N ALA A 145 13.14 -6.05 0.19
CA ALA A 145 12.45 -5.51 -0.97
C ALA A 145 12.84 -6.22 -2.27
N MET A 146 11.95 -6.17 -3.24
CA MET A 146 12.24 -6.47 -4.64
C MET A 146 11.82 -5.31 -5.54
N TRP A 147 12.42 -5.22 -6.71
CA TRP A 147 12.17 -4.16 -7.68
C TRP A 147 11.81 -4.71 -9.06
N LEU A 148 10.81 -4.12 -9.69
CA LEU A 148 10.59 -4.22 -11.14
C LEU A 148 11.06 -2.93 -11.80
N GLY A 149 12.08 -3.04 -12.65
CA GLY A 149 12.77 -1.87 -13.19
C GLY A 149 13.90 -1.35 -12.29
N PRO A 150 14.45 -0.16 -12.58
CA PRO A 150 15.61 0.37 -11.85
C PRO A 150 15.26 0.75 -10.41
N PRO A 151 15.99 0.28 -9.38
CA PRO A 151 15.71 0.67 -8.00
C PRO A 151 15.97 2.16 -7.78
N LEU A 152 15.23 2.75 -6.84
CA LEU A 152 15.43 4.13 -6.40
C LEU A 152 16.04 4.17 -4.99
N ASP A 153 16.84 5.20 -4.73
CA ASP A 153 17.37 5.47 -3.39
C ASP A 153 16.25 5.98 -2.47
N LEU A 154 15.77 5.11 -1.59
CA LEU A 154 14.74 5.44 -0.62
C LEU A 154 15.30 6.19 0.58
N LYS A 155 14.47 7.04 1.19
CA LYS A 155 14.78 7.70 2.46
C LYS A 155 14.34 6.79 3.60
N LEU A 156 15.25 6.06 4.24
CA LEU A 156 14.85 5.07 5.25
C LEU A 156 14.51 5.67 6.62
N GLU A 157 14.93 6.90 6.91
CA GLU A 157 14.74 7.53 8.23
C GLU A 157 13.26 7.61 8.68
N PRO A 158 12.29 7.95 7.80
CA PRO A 158 10.86 7.95 8.16
C PRO A 158 10.35 6.57 8.61
N VAL A 159 10.77 5.48 7.95
CA VAL A 159 10.33 4.12 8.30
C VAL A 159 11.08 3.57 9.51
N GLN A 160 12.32 4.00 9.76
CA GLN A 160 12.99 3.73 11.04
C GLN A 160 12.27 4.39 12.23
N GLY A 161 11.74 5.60 12.02
CA GLY A 161 10.89 6.28 13.00
C GLY A 161 9.57 5.52 13.25
N PHE A 162 9.00 4.91 12.21
CA PHE A 162 7.85 4.03 12.33
C PHE A 162 8.18 2.78 13.16
N ASP A 163 9.28 2.08 12.84
CA ASP A 163 9.71 0.88 13.59
C ASP A 163 9.90 1.18 15.08
N SER A 164 10.51 2.33 15.39
CA SER A 164 10.68 2.81 16.77
C SER A 164 9.34 3.05 17.48
N MET A 165 8.34 3.53 16.76
CA MET A 165 6.98 3.76 17.27
C MET A 165 6.24 2.43 17.50
N VAL A 166 6.40 1.45 16.62
CA VAL A 166 5.87 0.09 16.79
C VAL A 166 6.47 -0.55 18.04
N ALA A 167 7.80 -0.56 18.15
CA ALA A 167 8.51 -1.13 19.29
C ALA A 167 8.05 -0.53 20.63
N ARG A 168 7.87 0.80 20.68
CA ARG A 168 7.34 1.47 21.87
C ARG A 168 5.92 1.04 22.20
N LYS A 169 5.02 0.94 21.20
CA LYS A 169 3.63 0.53 21.41
C LYS A 169 3.53 -0.92 21.90
N VAL A 170 4.38 -1.79 21.38
CA VAL A 170 4.49 -3.17 21.85
C VAL A 170 4.98 -3.23 23.30
N ALA A 171 5.98 -2.40 23.66
CA ALA A 171 6.42 -2.29 25.06
C ALA A 171 5.35 -1.71 26.00
N GLU A 172 4.40 -0.92 25.48
CA GLU A 172 3.22 -0.41 26.20
C GLU A 172 2.08 -1.46 26.31
N GLY A 173 2.25 -2.66 25.74
CA GLY A 173 1.33 -3.79 25.86
C GLY A 173 0.43 -4.03 24.64
N ALA A 174 0.60 -3.29 23.55
CA ALA A 174 -0.08 -3.59 22.28
C ALA A 174 0.55 -4.82 21.59
N THR A 175 -0.22 -5.52 20.78
CA THR A 175 0.35 -6.51 19.85
C THR A 175 0.92 -5.81 18.61
N VAL A 176 1.84 -6.47 17.91
CA VAL A 176 2.36 -5.98 16.62
C VAL A 176 1.23 -5.76 15.63
N ASN A 177 0.31 -6.74 15.50
CA ASN A 177 -0.80 -6.67 14.57
C ASN A 177 -1.76 -5.52 14.90
N GLU A 178 -2.07 -5.27 16.17
CA GLU A 178 -2.90 -4.11 16.57
C GLU A 178 -2.29 -2.79 16.10
N VAL A 179 -0.97 -2.65 16.21
CA VAL A 179 -0.27 -1.45 15.76
C VAL A 179 -0.26 -1.37 14.24
N LEU A 180 0.15 -2.44 13.54
CA LEU A 180 0.24 -2.47 12.08
C LEU A 180 -1.12 -2.28 11.40
N CYS A 181 -2.15 -3.01 11.85
CA CYS A 181 -3.50 -2.93 11.30
C CYS A 181 -4.12 -1.53 11.49
N ALA A 182 -3.73 -0.79 12.53
CA ALA A 182 -4.16 0.58 12.71
C ALA A 182 -3.63 1.55 11.63
N PHE A 183 -2.58 1.21 10.87
CA PHE A 183 -2.08 2.02 9.76
C PHE A 183 -2.71 1.65 8.42
N VAL A 184 -3.14 0.40 8.29
CA VAL A 184 -3.79 -0.08 7.07
C VAL A 184 -5.32 0.03 7.14
N SER A 185 -5.96 0.15 8.30
CA SER A 185 -7.42 0.27 8.40
C SER A 185 -7.92 1.68 8.04
N PRO A 186 -9.13 1.86 7.46
CA PRO A 186 -9.72 3.18 7.27
C PRO A 186 -9.95 3.83 8.62
N GLY A 187 -9.57 5.09 8.74
CA GLY A 187 -9.70 5.82 10.01
C GLY A 187 -8.62 5.47 11.04
N GLY A 188 -7.57 4.76 10.63
CA GLY A 188 -6.33 4.62 11.37
C GLY A 188 -5.89 5.94 12.01
N ARG A 189 -5.89 5.97 13.35
CA ARG A 189 -5.92 7.19 14.19
C ARG A 189 -4.63 8.04 14.18
N LEU A 190 -3.80 7.91 13.16
CA LEU A 190 -2.58 8.70 12.95
C LEU A 190 -2.47 9.32 11.54
N ALA A 191 -3.38 9.02 10.61
CA ALA A 191 -3.40 9.63 9.27
C ALA A 191 -3.89 11.09 9.24
N ASN A 192 -4.34 11.66 10.37
CA ASN A 192 -4.81 13.05 10.46
C ASN A 192 -4.07 13.86 11.56
N ARG A 193 -2.81 14.22 11.30
CA ARG A 193 -2.13 15.34 11.98
C ARG A 193 -1.66 16.43 11.00
N ARG A 194 -2.40 16.66 9.92
CA ARG A 194 -2.24 17.86 9.07
C ARG A 194 -3.45 18.81 9.05
N ALA A 195 -4.50 18.53 9.83
CA ALA A 195 -5.66 19.43 9.95
C ALA A 195 -5.74 20.25 11.27
N ALA A 196 -4.70 20.22 12.11
CA ALA A 196 -4.73 20.90 13.44
C ALA A 196 -3.70 22.03 13.62
N VAL A 197 -3.13 22.58 12.55
CA VAL A 197 -2.25 23.79 12.62
C VAL A 197 -2.65 24.85 11.57
N ALA A 198 -3.91 24.84 11.14
CA ALA A 198 -4.51 25.94 10.38
C ALA A 198 -5.78 26.38 11.13
N GLY A 199 -5.59 27.06 12.25
CA GLY A 199 -6.66 27.43 13.16
C GLY A 199 -6.13 27.93 14.50
N ALA A 200 -5.16 28.84 14.46
CA ALA A 200 -4.78 29.75 15.55
C ALA A 200 -4.32 31.05 14.91
#